data_AF-A0A6G2J4Q0-F1
#
_entry.id   AF-A0A6G2J4Q0-F1
#
_cell.length_a   1.000
_cell.length_b   1.000
_cell.length_c   1.000
_cell.angle_alpha   90.00
_cell.angle_beta   90.00
_cell.angle_gamma   90.00
#
_symmetry.space_group_name_H-M   'P 1'
#
loop_
_entity.id
_entity.type
_entity.pdbx_description
1 polymer ?
#
loop_
_entity_poly.entity_id
_entity_poly.type
_entity_poly.pdbx_seq_one_letter_code
_entity_poly.pdbx_strand_id
1 'polypeptide(L)'
;MVTRTEYLRSMLEKIQESYNIINELNDKSGDIATIRLELLRAKGIMQVIVNKISPRDYPNVDVPGLVMALSIFLNEYYFERELDIMEPLYGDDPGRIRHLRLKILDAMRSKDLTVKIREILLEL
;
A
#
# COMPACT_ATOMS: atom_id res chain seq x y z
N MET A 1 16.60 18.02 12.43
CA MET A 1 15.76 18.17 11.22
C MET A 1 15.87 16.89 10.44
N VAL A 2 14.74 16.30 10.02
CA VAL A 2 14.74 15.11 9.15
C VAL A 2 15.14 15.55 7.75
N THR A 3 16.06 14.85 7.10
CA THR A 3 16.44 15.15 5.71
C THR A 3 15.30 14.79 4.76
N ARG A 4 15.30 15.37 3.56
CA ARG A 4 14.30 15.01 2.54
C ARG A 4 14.36 13.52 2.18
N THR A 5 15.55 12.94 2.15
CA THR A 5 15.78 11.51 1.93
C THR A 5 15.16 10.66 3.04
N GLU A 6 15.42 10.98 4.31
CA GLU A 6 14.81 10.28 5.45
C GLU A 6 13.29 10.40 5.45
N TYR A 7 12.74 11.54 5.02
CA TYR A 7 11.30 11.74 4.91
C TYR A 7 10.67 10.80 3.88
N LEU A 8 11.23 10.69 2.68
CA LEU A 8 10.73 9.78 1.65
C LEU A 8 10.92 8.32 2.07
N ARG A 9 12.09 7.97 2.61
CA ARG A 9 12.38 6.63 3.14
C ARG A 9 11.32 6.20 4.16
N SER A 10 11.04 7.05 5.16
CA SER A 10 10.04 6.75 6.20
C SER A 10 8.63 6.54 5.63
N MET A 11 8.24 7.28 4.60
CA MET A 11 6.93 7.09 3.96
C MET A 11 6.86 5.74 3.21
N LEU A 12 7.90 5.39 2.47
CA LEU A 12 7.98 4.14 1.72
C LEU A 12 8.03 2.92 2.65
N GLU A 13 8.80 2.99 3.73
CA GLU A 13 8.85 1.95 4.76
C GLU A 13 7.48 1.71 5.40
N LYS A 14 6.71 2.78 5.68
CA LYS A 14 5.36 2.65 6.23
C LYS A 14 4.37 2.01 5.26
N ILE A 15 4.51 2.24 3.95
CA ILE A 15 3.69 1.54 2.94
C ILE A 15 4.05 0.04 2.93
N GLN A 16 5.35 -0.27 2.97
CA GLN A 16 5.84 -1.66 3.03
C GLN A 16 5.41 -2.37 4.32
N GLU A 17 5.41 -1.66 5.45
CA GLU A 17 4.91 -2.15 6.74
C GLU A 17 3.42 -2.53 6.65
N SER A 18 2.56 -1.64 6.16
CA SER A 18 1.14 -1.93 5.97
C SER A 18 0.90 -3.13 5.04
N TYR A 19 1.68 -3.23 3.96
CA TYR A 19 1.65 -4.41 3.08
C TYR A 19 2.02 -5.70 3.81
N ASN A 20 3.09 -5.69 4.60
CA ASN A 20 3.56 -6.86 5.35
C ASN A 20 2.53 -7.29 6.40
N ILE A 21 1.93 -6.33 7.14
CA ILE A 21 0.88 -6.61 8.12
C ILE A 21 -0.28 -7.33 7.43
N ILE A 22 -0.77 -6.84 6.28
CA ILE A 22 -1.83 -7.50 5.51
C ILE A 22 -1.39 -8.90 5.07
N ASN A 23 -0.14 -9.07 4.61
CA ASN A 23 0.37 -10.34 4.13
C ASN A 23 0.46 -11.42 5.23
N GLU A 24 0.71 -11.03 6.47
CA GLU A 24 0.91 -11.92 7.62
C GLU A 24 -0.39 -12.30 8.37
N LEU A 25 -1.54 -11.76 7.96
CA LEU A 25 -2.83 -12.13 8.55
C LEU A 25 -3.20 -13.60 8.31
N ASN A 26 -3.97 -14.16 9.25
CA ASN A 26 -4.30 -15.58 9.31
C ASN A 26 -5.77 -15.87 8.90
N ASP A 27 -6.43 -14.91 8.28
CA ASP A 27 -7.80 -15.02 7.77
C ASP A 27 -8.84 -15.28 8.87
N LYS A 28 -8.68 -14.68 10.05
CA LYS A 28 -9.59 -14.86 11.20
C LYS A 28 -10.57 -13.69 11.36
N SER A 29 -11.59 -13.89 12.20
CA SER A 29 -12.51 -12.81 12.59
C SER A 29 -11.76 -11.59 13.11
N GLY A 30 -12.16 -10.41 12.64
CA GLY A 30 -11.49 -9.13 12.89
C GLY A 30 -10.37 -8.77 11.91
N ASP A 31 -9.85 -9.72 11.12
CA ASP A 31 -8.77 -9.42 10.16
C ASP A 31 -9.24 -8.45 9.05
N ILE A 32 -10.54 -8.45 8.69
CA ILE A 32 -11.09 -7.47 7.73
C ILE A 32 -10.91 -6.03 8.23
N ALA A 33 -11.13 -5.77 9.51
CA ALA A 33 -10.93 -4.45 10.10
C ALA A 33 -9.46 -4.04 10.04
N THR A 34 -8.55 -4.97 10.29
CA THR A 34 -7.10 -4.75 10.16
C THR A 34 -6.71 -4.45 8.72
N ILE A 35 -7.22 -5.21 7.74
CA ILE A 35 -7.01 -4.98 6.31
C ILE A 35 -7.47 -3.56 5.93
N ARG A 36 -8.67 -3.16 6.37
CA ARG A 36 -9.24 -1.83 6.11
C ARG A 36 -8.32 -0.72 6.64
N LEU A 37 -7.86 -0.85 7.89
CA LEU A 37 -7.00 0.14 8.52
C LEU A 37 -5.66 0.29 7.78
N GLU A 38 -4.98 -0.82 7.52
CA GLU A 38 -3.66 -0.80 6.88
C GLU A 38 -3.73 -0.37 5.41
N LEU A 39 -4.78 -0.77 4.69
CA LEU A 39 -5.00 -0.30 3.32
C LEU A 39 -5.24 1.21 3.29
N LEU A 40 -6.07 1.75 4.21
CA LEU A 40 -6.33 3.19 4.30
C LEU A 40 -5.04 3.97 4.63
N ARG A 41 -4.26 3.46 5.58
CA ARG A 41 -2.96 4.03 5.96
C ARG A 41 -2.01 4.06 4.77
N ALA A 42 -1.85 2.94 4.06
CA ALA A 42 -1.01 2.85 2.88
C ALA A 42 -1.47 3.85 1.80
N LYS A 43 -2.75 3.81 1.38
CA LYS A 43 -3.30 4.72 0.35
C LYS A 43 -3.12 6.19 0.72
N GLY A 44 -3.32 6.56 1.99
CA GLY A 44 -3.10 7.93 2.45
C GLY A 44 -1.66 8.40 2.24
N ILE A 45 -0.67 7.55 2.56
CA ILE A 45 0.75 7.86 2.35
C ILE A 45 1.08 7.91 0.86
N MET A 46 0.58 6.96 0.06
CA MET A 46 0.76 6.96 -1.39
C MET A 46 0.27 8.28 -2.01
N GLN A 47 -0.91 8.75 -1.59
CA GLN A 47 -1.48 10.02 -2.06
C GLN A 47 -0.60 11.22 -1.68
N VAL A 48 0.00 11.22 -0.48
CA VAL A 48 0.95 12.26 -0.06
C VAL A 48 2.17 12.26 -0.98
N ILE A 49 2.72 11.09 -1.31
CA ILE A 49 3.88 10.97 -2.20
C ILE A 49 3.52 11.53 -3.59
N VAL A 50 2.43 11.05 -4.19
CA VAL A 50 1.97 11.49 -5.52
C VAL A 50 1.76 13.00 -5.59
N ASN A 51 1.26 13.61 -4.52
CA ASN A 51 0.93 15.04 -4.52
C ASN A 51 2.12 15.97 -4.18
N LYS A 52 3.09 15.50 -3.39
CA LYS A 52 4.10 16.39 -2.77
C LYS A 52 5.54 16.09 -3.16
N ILE A 53 5.86 14.89 -3.65
CA ILE A 53 7.23 14.51 -3.98
C ILE A 53 7.54 14.88 -5.43
N SER A 54 8.62 15.64 -5.63
CA SER A 54 9.06 16.09 -6.95
C SER A 54 10.39 15.43 -7.33
N PRO A 55 10.61 15.07 -8.61
CA PRO A 55 11.90 14.57 -9.08
C PRO A 55 13.08 15.52 -8.80
N ARG A 56 12.81 16.83 -8.70
CA ARG A 56 13.85 17.83 -8.37
C ARG A 56 14.41 17.67 -6.97
N ASP A 57 13.63 17.08 -6.05
CA ASP A 57 14.03 16.89 -4.67
C ASP A 57 14.88 15.62 -4.48
N TYR A 58 14.88 14.71 -5.46
CA TYR A 58 15.53 13.39 -5.42
C TYR A 58 16.14 13.03 -6.79
N PRO A 59 17.24 13.68 -7.21
CA PRO A 59 17.78 13.55 -8.58
C PRO A 59 18.36 12.16 -8.91
N ASN A 60 18.71 11.37 -7.91
CA ASN A 60 19.31 10.03 -8.07
C ASN A 60 18.30 8.89 -7.95
N VAL A 61 17.01 9.21 -7.84
CA VAL A 61 15.95 8.25 -7.59
C VAL A 61 14.89 8.38 -8.68
N ASP A 62 14.36 7.26 -9.16
CA ASP A 62 13.27 7.27 -10.15
C ASP A 62 11.91 7.64 -9.54
N VAL A 63 11.79 8.91 -9.13
CA VAL A 63 10.54 9.50 -8.65
C VAL A 63 9.41 9.43 -9.70
N PRO A 64 9.64 9.71 -11.00
CA PRO A 64 8.58 9.56 -12.00
C PRO A 64 7.99 8.15 -12.04
N GLY A 65 8.84 7.12 -12.00
CA GLY A 65 8.41 5.72 -11.94
C GLY A 65 7.64 5.40 -10.65
N LEU A 66 8.09 5.92 -9.50
CA LEU A 66 7.38 5.78 -8.23
C LEU A 66 5.96 6.38 -8.29
N VAL A 67 5.87 7.65 -8.69
CA VAL A 67 4.59 8.37 -8.76
C VAL A 67 3.64 7.68 -9.72
N MET A 68 4.14 7.16 -10.85
CA MET A 68 3.34 6.38 -11.79
C MET A 68 2.78 5.10 -11.15
N ALA A 69 3.63 4.28 -10.53
CA ALA A 69 3.21 3.03 -9.89
C ALA A 69 2.17 3.26 -8.78
N LEU A 70 2.39 4.28 -7.94
CA LEU A 70 1.46 4.66 -6.89
C LEU A 70 0.12 5.16 -7.45
N SER A 71 0.17 5.99 -8.50
CA SER A 71 -1.03 6.55 -9.12
C SER A 71 -1.87 5.47 -9.80
N ILE A 72 -1.24 4.50 -10.46
CA ILE A 72 -1.94 3.35 -11.03
C ILE A 72 -2.70 2.60 -9.93
N PHE A 73 -2.04 2.27 -8.83
CA PHE A 73 -2.69 1.56 -7.74
C PHE A 73 -3.87 2.35 -7.14
N LEU A 74 -3.68 3.64 -6.89
CA LEU A 74 -4.72 4.52 -6.33
C LEU A 74 -5.95 4.65 -7.24
N ASN A 75 -5.75 4.66 -8.56
CA ASN A 75 -6.82 4.90 -9.53
C ASN A 75 -7.52 3.62 -10.02
N GLU A 76 -6.83 2.48 -10.05
CA GLU A 76 -7.38 1.24 -10.60
C GLU A 76 -8.03 0.34 -9.52
N TYR A 77 -7.69 0.53 -8.24
CA TYR A 77 -8.14 -0.36 -7.17
C TYR A 77 -8.96 0.35 -6.08
N TYR A 78 -10.26 0.04 -6.07
CA TYR A 78 -11.24 0.50 -5.08
C TYR A 78 -11.78 -0.69 -4.28
N PHE A 79 -11.21 -0.90 -3.09
CA PHE A 79 -11.56 -2.03 -2.21
C PHE A 79 -12.53 -1.63 -1.09
N GLU A 80 -12.76 -0.34 -0.88
CA GLU A 80 -13.55 0.20 0.23
C GLU A 80 -14.97 -0.39 0.23
N ARG A 81 -15.64 -0.39 -0.94
CA ARG A 81 -16.97 -0.98 -1.07
C ARG A 81 -16.98 -2.48 -0.81
N GLU A 82 -15.94 -3.20 -1.26
CA GLU A 82 -15.84 -4.65 -1.04
C GLU A 82 -15.64 -4.94 0.45
N LEU A 83 -14.78 -4.18 1.14
CA LEU A 83 -14.58 -4.26 2.59
C LEU A 83 -15.87 -3.94 3.37
N ASP A 84 -16.62 -2.92 2.98
CA ASP A 84 -17.90 -2.54 3.59
C ASP A 84 -18.97 -3.65 3.53
N ILE A 85 -18.94 -4.45 2.46
CA ILE A 85 -19.85 -5.58 2.29
C ILE A 85 -19.30 -6.81 3.04
N MET A 86 -17.99 -7.06 2.93
CA MET A 86 -17.35 -8.25 3.44
C MET A 86 -17.34 -8.31 4.96
N GLU A 87 -17.13 -7.18 5.64
CA GLU A 87 -17.05 -7.12 7.10
C GLU A 87 -18.32 -7.62 7.82
N PRO A 88 -19.53 -7.10 7.51
CA PRO A 88 -20.75 -7.58 8.19
C PRO A 88 -21.26 -8.94 7.70
N LEU A 89 -21.01 -9.31 6.44
CA LEU A 89 -21.60 -10.53 5.85
C LEU A 89 -20.70 -11.76 5.95
N TYR A 90 -19.38 -11.55 5.91
CA TYR A 90 -18.38 -12.62 5.76
C TYR A 90 -17.19 -12.43 6.71
N GLY A 91 -17.33 -11.58 7.73
CA GLY A 91 -16.28 -11.31 8.72
C GLY A 91 -15.81 -12.53 9.52
N ASP A 92 -16.62 -13.60 9.54
CA ASP A 92 -16.30 -14.86 10.21
C ASP A 92 -16.04 -16.01 9.22
N ASP A 93 -15.98 -15.75 7.90
CA ASP A 93 -15.67 -16.76 6.86
C ASP A 93 -14.20 -16.66 6.43
N PRO A 94 -13.31 -17.57 6.88
CA PRO A 94 -11.89 -17.50 6.56
C PRO A 94 -11.58 -17.60 5.07
N GLY A 95 -12.40 -18.32 4.30
CA GLY A 95 -12.20 -18.46 2.86
C GLY A 95 -12.44 -17.14 2.13
N ARG A 96 -13.48 -16.42 2.56
CA ARG A 96 -13.83 -15.09 2.04
C ARG A 96 -12.81 -14.03 2.44
N ILE A 97 -12.37 -14.03 3.70
CA ILE A 97 -11.32 -13.14 4.19
C ILE A 97 -10.03 -13.36 3.41
N ARG A 98 -9.60 -14.62 3.24
CA ARG A 98 -8.41 -14.97 2.46
C ARG A 98 -8.49 -14.47 1.02
N HIS A 99 -9.62 -14.68 0.37
CA HIS A 99 -9.81 -14.23 -1.01
C HIS A 99 -9.66 -12.70 -1.13
N LEU A 100 -10.30 -11.94 -0.25
CA LEU A 100 -10.18 -10.49 -0.23
C LEU A 100 -8.74 -10.04 0.03
N ARG A 101 -8.08 -10.65 1.03
CA ARG A 101 -6.69 -10.37 1.38
C ARG A 101 -5.74 -10.60 0.21
N LEU A 102 -5.83 -11.76 -0.44
CA LEU A 102 -4.99 -12.09 -1.59
C LEU A 102 -5.25 -11.14 -2.76
N LYS A 103 -6.51 -10.80 -3.04
CA LYS A 103 -6.86 -9.84 -4.10
C LYS A 103 -6.21 -8.47 -3.88
N ILE A 104 -6.19 -7.98 -2.63
CA ILE A 104 -5.52 -6.71 -2.26
C ILE A 104 -4.00 -6.84 -2.42
N LEU A 105 -3.41 -7.92 -1.93
CA LEU A 105 -1.96 -8.15 -2.04
C LEU A 105 -1.52 -8.27 -3.50
N ASP A 106 -2.31 -8.95 -4.33
CA ASP A 106 -2.04 -9.10 -5.76
C ASP A 106 -2.18 -7.78 -6.50
N ALA A 107 -3.15 -6.93 -6.13
CA ALA A 107 -3.24 -5.57 -6.64
C ALA A 107 -2.02 -4.72 -6.26
N MET A 108 -1.52 -4.83 -5.03
CA MET A 108 -0.30 -4.13 -4.60
C MET A 108 0.98 -4.68 -5.27
N ARG A 109 0.99 -5.96 -5.64
CA ARG A 109 2.07 -6.58 -6.43
C ARG A 109 1.96 -6.27 -7.92
N SER A 110 0.76 -6.01 -8.40
CA SER A 110 0.51 -5.70 -9.80
C SER A 110 1.30 -4.46 -10.21
N LYS A 111 1.74 -4.45 -11.47
CA LYS A 111 2.47 -3.32 -12.07
C LYS A 111 3.72 -2.94 -11.27
N ASP A 112 4.32 -3.93 -10.60
CA ASP A 112 5.59 -3.83 -9.89
C ASP A 112 5.63 -2.80 -8.75
N LEU A 113 4.49 -2.37 -8.19
CA LEU A 113 4.47 -1.34 -7.14
C LEU A 113 5.38 -1.70 -5.94
N THR A 114 5.22 -2.91 -5.37
CA THR A 114 6.11 -3.35 -4.27
C THR A 114 7.57 -3.52 -4.68
N VAL A 115 7.85 -3.86 -5.94
CA VAL A 115 9.22 -3.93 -6.47
C VAL A 115 9.81 -2.53 -6.53
N LYS A 116 9.06 -1.58 -7.10
CA LYS A 116 9.47 -0.19 -7.26
C LYS A 116 9.75 0.50 -5.93
N ILE A 117 8.91 0.25 -4.91
CA ILE A 117 9.14 0.74 -3.55
C ILE A 117 10.47 0.19 -3.00
N ARG A 118 10.75 -1.10 -3.17
CA ARG A 118 12.00 -1.71 -2.69
C ARG A 118 13.23 -1.20 -3.42
N GLU A 119 13.17 -1.06 -4.74
CA GLU A 119 14.27 -0.49 -5.54
C GLU A 119 14.65 0.90 -5.02
N ILE A 120 13.65 1.78 -4.84
CA ILE A 120 13.90 3.15 -4.37
C ILE A 120 14.41 3.17 -2.93
N LEU A 121 13.93 2.30 -2.06
CA LEU A 121 14.47 2.18 -0.69
C LEU A 121 15.95 1.79 -0.66
N LEU A 122 16.45 1.08 -1.67
CA LEU A 122 17.88 0.74 -1.81
C LEU A 122 18.71 1.90 -2.40
N GLU A 123 18.08 2.80 -3.16
CA GLU A 123 18.71 3.97 -3.78
C GLU A 123 18.77 5.19 -2.86
N LEU A 124 17.85 5.28 -1.90
CA LEU A 124 17.78 6.31 -0.85
C LEU A 124 18.82 6.07 0.25
#